data_AF-X1ST33-F1
#
_entry.id   AF-X1ST33-F1
#
_cell.length_a   1.000
_cell.length_b   1.000
_cell.length_c   1.000
_cell.angle_alpha   90.00
_cell.angle_beta   90.00
_cell.angle_gamma   90.00
#
_symmetry.space_group_name_H-M   'P 1'
#
loop_
_entity.id
_entity.type
_entity.pdbx_description
1 polymer ?
#
loop_
_entity_poly.entity_id
_entity_poly.type
_entity_poly.pdbx_seq_one_letter_code
_entity_poly.pdbx_strand_id
1 'polypeptide(L)'
;PMCSPRDVEFGDGKGNDNIIKCSNYDRGEAKPCTIPLNEKIMPETAKGTPTPDAACEEYFTPPEEAETALVLRPGEDIEVIGYYGEALKLLEYAKSRTIATADDLKPANDDLVNIGKLKKVMEAKRVEMVKPMQDEVKAIQETYKALMAPIFEAEQITGDKMKAFKIEAQRKAREAEEVNRQAVELAQKQAVLNQGEFFVDTTPVNIPSAPKLTRTAQGTSGLTAQWKYRIVDIEKLPREYMIPDDAMLKSIATTHHDKKQVSGVEFYNDPHITTRSR
;
A
#
# COMPACT_ATOMS: atom_id res chain seq x y z
N PRO A 1 -1.29 -5.10 0.17
CA PRO A 1 -1.75 -3.74 -0.18
C PRO A 1 -2.82 -3.76 -1.28
N MET A 2 -4.10 -3.83 -0.90
CA MET A 2 -5.22 -3.71 -1.84
C MET A 2 -5.56 -2.23 -2.01
N CYS A 3 -5.48 -1.72 -3.24
CA CYS A 3 -6.06 -0.42 -3.57
C CYS A 3 -7.58 -0.57 -3.62
N SER A 4 -8.27 0.24 -2.82
CA SER A 4 -9.72 0.42 -2.83
C SER A 4 -10.19 1.00 -4.19
N PRO A 5 -11.24 0.45 -4.84
CA PRO A 5 -11.69 0.92 -6.16
C PRO A 5 -12.57 2.19 -6.18
N ARG A 6 -12.58 3.05 -5.14
CA ARG A 6 -13.62 4.08 -4.98
C ARG A 6 -13.24 5.55 -5.14
N ASP A 7 -12.09 5.85 -5.75
CA ASP A 7 -11.69 7.22 -6.08
C ASP A 7 -11.46 7.40 -7.59
N VAL A 8 -12.47 7.08 -8.41
CA VAL A 8 -12.48 7.47 -9.84
C VAL A 8 -13.53 8.57 -10.02
N GLU A 9 -13.09 9.82 -9.95
CA GLU A 9 -13.89 10.95 -10.41
C GLU A 9 -13.87 10.99 -11.94
N PHE A 10 -15.05 10.87 -12.56
CA PHE A 10 -15.22 11.14 -13.98
C PHE A 10 -15.23 12.66 -14.20
N GLY A 11 -14.10 13.20 -14.66
CA GLY A 11 -14.01 14.57 -15.12
C GLY A 11 -14.76 14.76 -16.44
N ASP A 12 -15.58 15.82 -16.51
CA ASP A 12 -16.30 16.22 -17.71
C ASP A 12 -15.30 16.49 -18.84
N GLY A 13 -15.29 15.60 -19.83
CA GLY A 13 -14.33 15.60 -20.93
C GLY A 13 -14.28 16.94 -21.66
N LYS A 14 -13.11 17.57 -21.60
CA LYS A 14 -12.48 18.42 -22.64
C LYS A 14 -11.07 18.82 -22.16
N GLY A 15 -10.07 17.99 -22.47
CA GLY A 15 -8.64 18.29 -22.28
C GLY A 15 -7.90 17.21 -21.50
N ASN A 16 -6.93 16.55 -22.16
CA ASN A 16 -6.22 15.37 -21.64
C ASN A 16 -5.06 15.73 -20.68
N ASP A 17 -5.34 16.50 -19.62
CA ASP A 17 -4.35 16.80 -18.57
C ASP A 17 -4.87 16.40 -17.18
N ASN A 18 -5.13 15.10 -16.98
CA ASN A 18 -5.33 14.55 -15.63
C ASN A 18 -3.97 14.26 -14.98
N ILE A 19 -3.26 15.31 -14.58
CA ILE A 19 -2.15 15.23 -13.63
C ILE A 19 -2.71 15.61 -12.26
N ILE A 20 -2.95 14.61 -11.41
CA ILE A 20 -3.14 14.80 -9.98
C ILE A 20 -1.80 15.26 -9.41
N LYS A 21 -1.60 16.58 -9.33
CA LYS A 21 -0.47 17.18 -8.61
C LYS A 21 -0.76 17.10 -7.12
N CYS A 22 -0.21 16.10 -6.44
CA CYS A 22 0.01 16.19 -5.00
C CYS A 22 1.08 17.25 -4.75
N SER A 23 0.68 18.51 -4.58
CA SER A 23 1.57 19.58 -4.19
C SER A 23 1.98 19.42 -2.72
N ASN A 24 3.30 19.37 -2.52
CA ASN A 24 4.03 19.80 -1.32
C ASN A 24 3.85 18.94 -0.06
N TYR A 25 4.57 17.82 -0.02
CA TYR A 25 5.16 17.35 1.24
C TYR A 25 6.61 17.86 1.27
N ASP A 26 6.76 19.09 1.78
CA ASP A 26 8.07 19.68 2.07
C ASP A 26 8.82 18.77 3.03
N ARG A 27 10.02 18.37 2.62
CA ARG A 27 11.01 17.69 3.46
C ARG A 27 11.54 18.69 4.48
N GLY A 28 10.73 18.96 5.50
CA GLY A 28 11.19 19.54 6.75
C GLY A 28 12.03 18.50 7.49
N GLU A 29 13.30 18.84 7.70
CA GLU A 29 14.26 18.08 8.49
C GLU A 29 13.64 17.58 9.79
N ALA A 30 13.53 16.25 9.92
CA ALA A 30 13.10 15.61 11.15
C ALA A 30 14.15 15.89 12.23
N LYS A 31 13.87 16.86 13.11
CA LYS A 31 14.63 17.03 14.34
C LYS A 31 14.48 15.75 15.17
N PRO A 32 15.58 15.14 15.65
CA PRO A 32 15.50 13.98 16.52
C PRO A 32 14.81 14.40 17.82
N CYS A 33 13.64 13.83 18.10
CA CYS A 33 13.05 13.87 19.44
C CYS A 33 13.91 13.00 20.36
N THR A 34 14.97 13.58 20.90
CA THR A 34 15.64 13.07 22.10
C THR A 34 14.66 13.18 23.25
N ILE A 35 14.03 12.05 23.61
CA ILE A 35 13.32 11.91 24.88
C ILE A 35 14.42 11.80 25.96
N PRO A 36 14.56 12.77 26.88
CA PRO A 36 15.46 12.61 28.00
C PRO A 36 14.91 11.49 28.89
N LEU A 37 15.63 10.37 28.95
CA LEU A 37 15.52 9.38 30.01
C LEU A 37 15.88 10.06 31.32
N ASN A 38 14.89 10.69 31.97
CA ASN A 38 15.03 11.11 33.34
C ASN A 38 14.90 9.86 34.22
N GLU A 39 16.06 9.27 34.54
CA GLU A 39 16.26 8.47 35.72
C GLU A 39 15.81 9.27 36.95
N LYS A 40 14.65 8.91 37.49
CA LYS A 40 14.27 9.29 38.85
C LYS A 40 13.71 8.08 39.56
N ILE A 41 14.66 7.27 40.03
CA ILE A 41 14.77 6.77 41.40
C ILE A 41 13.41 6.65 42.12
N MET A 42 12.94 5.41 42.21
CA MET A 42 11.97 5.01 43.23
C MET A 42 12.62 5.08 44.63
N PRO A 43 11.89 5.54 45.65
CA PRO A 43 12.05 5.02 46.99
C PRO A 43 10.86 4.12 47.35
N GLU A 44 11.22 2.86 47.60
CA GLU A 44 10.86 2.06 48.77
C GLU A 44 9.56 2.39 49.56
N THR A 45 8.73 1.35 49.59
CA THR A 45 8.02 0.83 50.77
C THR A 45 7.03 1.75 51.49
N ALA A 46 5.76 1.54 51.18
CA ALA A 46 4.68 1.66 52.16
C ALA A 46 3.83 0.38 52.12
N LYS A 47 4.06 -0.50 53.10
CA LYS A 47 3.17 -1.61 53.45
C LYS A 47 1.89 -1.02 54.05
N GLY A 48 0.92 -0.69 53.21
CA GLY A 48 -0.46 -0.43 53.62
C GLY A 48 -1.29 -1.67 53.38
N THR A 49 -1.74 -2.33 54.45
CA THR A 49 -2.76 -3.38 54.38
C THR A 49 -4.05 -2.79 53.79
N PRO A 50 -4.65 -3.41 52.76
CA PRO A 50 -5.94 -2.97 52.26
C PRO A 50 -7.00 -3.27 53.32
N THR A 51 -7.58 -2.22 53.89
CA THR A 51 -8.85 -2.31 54.60
C THR A 51 -9.93 -2.76 53.60
N PRO A 52 -10.62 -3.89 53.84
CA PRO A 52 -11.89 -4.12 53.20
C PRO A 52 -12.90 -3.12 53.80
N ASP A 53 -13.96 -2.80 53.08
CA ASP A 53 -15.15 -2.13 53.64
C ASP A 53 -15.18 -0.58 53.61
N ALA A 54 -14.61 0.05 52.58
CA ALA A 54 -14.95 1.42 52.23
C ALA A 54 -15.54 1.48 50.81
N ALA A 55 -16.80 1.05 50.73
CA ALA A 55 -17.82 1.55 49.81
C ALA A 55 -17.32 2.13 48.48
N CYS A 56 -17.00 1.26 47.53
CA CYS A 56 -17.18 1.58 46.12
C CYS A 56 -18.69 1.61 45.83
N GLU A 57 -19.39 2.63 46.35
CA GLU A 57 -20.56 3.15 45.64
C GLU A 57 -20.00 3.83 44.38
N GLU A 58 -19.61 3.02 43.39
CA GLU A 58 -19.59 3.49 42.02
C GLU A 58 -21.02 3.92 41.73
N TYR A 59 -21.27 5.23 41.87
CA TYR A 59 -22.48 5.86 41.38
C TYR A 59 -22.55 5.51 39.90
N PHE A 60 -23.37 4.49 39.59
CA PHE A 60 -23.86 4.20 38.26
C PHE A 60 -24.61 5.44 37.84
N THR A 61 -23.89 6.42 37.28
CA THR A 61 -24.47 7.60 36.67
C THR A 61 -25.41 7.07 35.60
N PRO A 62 -26.73 7.26 35.75
CA PRO A 62 -27.67 6.79 34.75
C PRO A 62 -27.21 7.36 33.40
N PRO A 63 -27.17 6.54 32.34
CA PRO A 63 -26.69 6.98 31.05
C PRO A 63 -27.46 8.25 30.69
N GLU A 64 -26.72 9.35 30.57
CA GLU A 64 -27.24 10.64 30.11
C GLU A 64 -28.09 10.34 28.88
N GLU A 65 -29.39 10.68 28.95
CA GLU A 65 -30.36 10.29 27.94
C GLU A 65 -29.82 10.72 26.59
N ALA A 66 -29.35 9.75 25.81
CA ALA A 66 -28.73 10.01 24.54
C ALA A 66 -29.79 10.70 23.69
N GLU A 67 -29.64 12.00 23.46
CA GLU A 67 -30.43 12.75 22.51
C GLU A 67 -30.34 11.96 21.21
N THR A 68 -31.43 11.28 20.88
CA THR A 68 -31.49 10.45 19.68
C THR A 68 -31.58 11.41 18.51
N ALA A 69 -30.42 11.89 18.07
CA ALA A 69 -30.28 12.66 16.86
C ALA A 69 -30.93 11.84 15.75
N LEU A 70 -32.06 12.32 15.26
CA LEU A 70 -32.88 11.66 14.26
C LEU A 70 -32.08 11.75 12.95
N VAL A 71 -31.20 10.78 12.72
CA VAL A 71 -30.40 10.69 11.50
C VAL A 71 -31.37 10.40 10.35
N LEU A 72 -31.77 11.47 9.64
CA LEU A 72 -32.60 11.38 8.45
C LEU A 72 -31.90 10.47 7.43
N ARG A 73 -32.65 9.53 6.86
CA ARG A 73 -32.10 8.63 5.85
C ARG A 73 -31.76 9.43 4.59
N PRO A 74 -30.69 9.08 3.87
CA PRO A 74 -30.39 9.68 2.57
C PRO A 74 -31.61 9.56 1.64
N GLY A 75 -32.17 10.70 1.22
CA GLY A 75 -33.36 10.77 0.38
C GLY A 75 -34.65 11.22 1.08
N GLU A 76 -34.67 11.35 2.41
CA GLU A 76 -35.81 11.89 3.18
C GLU A 76 -35.62 13.38 3.54
N ASP A 77 -34.52 13.99 3.12
CA ASP A 77 -34.27 15.41 3.34
C ASP A 77 -35.27 16.26 2.52
N ILE A 78 -36.14 16.96 3.24
CA ILE A 78 -37.20 17.81 2.70
C ILE A 78 -36.62 18.89 1.78
N GLU A 79 -35.43 19.43 2.10
CA GLU A 79 -34.77 20.45 1.28
C GLU A 79 -34.31 19.86 -0.06
N VAL A 80 -33.71 18.67 -0.04
CA VAL A 80 -33.23 17.99 -1.25
C VAL A 80 -34.38 17.60 -2.16
N ILE A 81 -35.50 17.14 -1.59
CA ILE A 81 -36.74 16.87 -2.33
C ILE A 81 -37.27 18.17 -2.97
N GLY A 82 -37.21 19.28 -2.23
CA GLY A 82 -37.55 20.62 -2.74
C GLY A 82 -36.71 21.01 -3.96
N TYR A 83 -35.39 20.90 -3.87
CA TYR A 83 -34.47 21.22 -4.97
C TYR A 83 -34.69 20.31 -6.18
N TYR A 84 -35.01 19.02 -5.97
CA TYR A 84 -35.33 18.11 -7.06
C TYR A 84 -36.62 18.55 -7.79
N GLY A 85 -37.65 18.97 -7.04
CA GLY A 85 -38.87 19.53 -7.62
C GLY A 85 -38.61 20.80 -8.44
N GLU A 86 -37.74 21.70 -7.96
CA GLU A 86 -37.31 22.89 -8.70
C GLU A 86 -36.53 22.54 -9.97
N ALA A 87 -35.62 21.56 -9.88
CA ALA A 87 -34.86 21.07 -11.02
C ALA A 87 -35.76 20.50 -12.12
N LEU A 88 -36.81 19.76 -11.75
CA LEU A 88 -37.81 19.25 -12.70
C LEU A 88 -38.59 20.39 -13.38
N LYS A 89 -39.00 21.42 -12.62
CA LYS A 89 -39.66 22.61 -13.20
C LYS A 89 -38.76 23.34 -14.19
N LEU A 90 -37.49 23.55 -13.83
CA LEU A 90 -36.51 24.18 -14.72
C LEU A 90 -36.24 23.32 -15.96
N LEU A 91 -36.25 22.00 -15.83
CA LEU A 91 -36.10 21.06 -16.94
C LEU A 91 -37.28 21.15 -17.92
N GLU A 92 -38.51 21.14 -17.42
CA GLU A 92 -39.71 21.30 -18.25
C GLU A 92 -39.76 22.68 -18.93
N TYR A 93 -39.40 23.73 -18.19
CA TYR A 93 -39.26 25.08 -18.72
C TYR A 93 -38.22 25.15 -19.84
N ALA A 94 -37.03 24.58 -19.63
CA ALA A 94 -35.98 24.53 -20.65
C ALA A 94 -36.39 23.73 -21.90
N LYS A 95 -37.16 22.63 -21.73
CA LYS A 95 -37.67 21.81 -22.84
C LYS A 95 -38.73 22.54 -23.68
N SER A 96 -39.58 23.34 -23.05
CA SER A 96 -40.66 24.06 -23.75
C SER A 96 -40.19 25.35 -24.41
N ARG A 97 -39.03 25.87 -24.02
CA ARG A 97 -38.50 27.15 -24.49
C ARG A 97 -37.93 27.05 -25.91
N THR A 98 -38.35 27.97 -26.78
CA THR A 98 -37.77 28.18 -28.12
C THR A 98 -37.04 29.51 -28.17
N ILE A 99 -35.85 29.54 -28.80
CA ILE A 99 -35.03 30.75 -28.95
C ILE A 99 -35.00 31.07 -30.45
N ALA A 100 -35.71 32.11 -30.87
CA ALA A 100 -35.86 32.47 -32.28
C ALA A 100 -35.11 33.76 -32.65
N THR A 101 -34.93 34.66 -31.69
CA THR A 101 -34.33 35.99 -31.88
C THR A 101 -33.15 36.24 -30.94
N ALA A 102 -32.34 37.26 -31.24
CA ALA A 102 -31.22 37.64 -30.40
C ALA A 102 -31.65 38.21 -29.03
N ASP A 103 -32.84 38.80 -28.94
CA ASP A 103 -33.38 39.32 -27.68
C ASP A 103 -33.77 38.19 -26.70
N ASP A 104 -34.10 36.99 -27.22
CA ASP A 104 -34.41 35.80 -26.41
C ASP A 104 -33.19 35.25 -25.65
N LEU A 105 -31.98 35.62 -26.06
CA LEU A 105 -30.73 35.15 -25.45
C LEU A 105 -30.53 35.68 -24.03
N LYS A 106 -30.97 36.91 -23.74
CA LYS A 106 -30.81 37.51 -22.41
C LYS A 106 -31.54 36.70 -21.34
N PRO A 107 -32.86 36.47 -21.44
CA PRO A 107 -33.55 35.65 -20.45
C PRO A 107 -33.08 34.19 -20.44
N ALA A 108 -32.53 33.66 -21.54
CA ALA A 108 -32.00 32.29 -21.57
C ALA A 108 -30.71 32.18 -20.75
N ASN A 109 -29.87 33.21 -20.83
CA ASN A 109 -28.67 33.31 -20.02
C ASN A 109 -28.99 33.46 -18.53
N ASP A 110 -30.01 34.24 -18.17
CA ASP A 110 -30.45 34.37 -16.77
C ASP A 110 -30.90 33.03 -16.20
N ASP A 111 -31.61 32.21 -16.99
CA ASP A 111 -32.00 30.87 -16.57
C ASP A 111 -30.80 29.92 -16.42
N LEU A 112 -29.80 30.01 -17.30
CA LEU A 112 -28.55 29.25 -17.14
C LEU A 112 -27.84 29.61 -15.83
N VAL A 113 -27.84 30.90 -15.44
CA VAL A 113 -27.30 31.33 -14.15
C VAL A 113 -28.08 30.71 -13.00
N ASN A 114 -29.41 30.66 -13.09
CA ASN A 114 -30.27 30.06 -12.06
C ASN A 114 -30.06 28.54 -11.95
N ILE A 115 -30.00 27.82 -13.07
CA ILE A 115 -29.66 26.39 -13.12
C ILE A 115 -28.29 26.16 -12.49
N GLY A 116 -27.31 27.01 -12.81
CA GLY A 116 -25.97 26.94 -12.22
C GLY A 116 -25.95 27.15 -10.71
N LYS A 117 -26.77 28.06 -10.17
CA LYS A 117 -26.93 28.27 -8.73
C LYS A 117 -27.54 27.04 -8.04
N LEU A 118 -28.63 26.49 -8.59
CA LEU A 118 -29.29 25.30 -8.04
C LEU A 118 -28.33 24.09 -8.02
N LYS A 119 -27.57 23.88 -9.12
CA LYS A 119 -26.53 22.83 -9.17
C LYS A 119 -25.52 22.97 -8.03
N LYS A 120 -25.04 24.19 -7.76
CA LYS A 120 -24.07 24.44 -6.68
C LYS A 120 -24.66 24.16 -5.30
N VAL A 121 -25.92 24.48 -5.06
CA VAL A 121 -26.60 24.21 -3.78
C VAL A 121 -26.76 22.70 -3.55
N MET A 122 -27.22 21.95 -4.55
CA MET A 122 -27.33 20.49 -4.46
C MET A 122 -25.97 19.82 -4.21
N GLU A 123 -24.93 20.30 -4.89
CA GLU A 123 -23.58 19.78 -4.69
C GLU A 123 -23.01 20.13 -3.31
N ALA A 124 -23.27 21.33 -2.80
CA ALA A 124 -22.88 21.71 -1.44
C ALA A 124 -23.53 20.79 -0.39
N LYS A 125 -24.83 20.50 -0.53
CA LYS A 125 -25.55 19.56 0.36
C LYS A 125 -25.01 18.14 0.25
N ARG A 126 -24.69 17.67 -0.96
CA ARG A 126 -24.03 16.37 -1.17
C ARG A 126 -22.72 16.29 -0.38
N VAL A 127 -21.87 17.31 -0.51
CA VAL A 127 -20.59 17.37 0.20
C VAL A 127 -20.78 17.47 1.71
N GLU A 128 -21.73 18.28 2.18
CA GLU A 128 -22.09 18.41 3.61
C GLU A 128 -22.47 17.06 4.23
N MET A 129 -23.26 16.24 3.54
CA MET A 129 -23.66 14.91 4.02
C MET A 129 -22.54 13.87 3.92
N VAL A 130 -21.76 13.88 2.84
CA VAL A 130 -20.73 12.85 2.58
C VAL A 130 -19.46 13.09 3.40
N LYS A 131 -19.10 14.35 3.65
CA LYS A 131 -17.88 14.72 4.37
C LYS A 131 -17.75 14.06 5.76
N PRO A 132 -18.74 14.12 6.68
CA PRO A 132 -18.60 13.45 7.98
C PRO A 132 -18.41 11.93 7.82
N MET A 133 -19.10 11.29 6.88
CA MET A 133 -18.88 9.86 6.62
C MET A 133 -17.47 9.55 6.11
N GLN A 134 -16.92 10.39 5.23
CA GLN A 134 -15.55 10.24 4.76
C GLN A 134 -14.53 10.46 5.87
N ASP A 135 -14.77 11.42 6.76
CA ASP A 135 -13.91 11.71 7.91
C ASP A 135 -13.95 10.55 8.92
N GLU A 136 -15.12 9.96 9.20
CA GLU A 136 -15.26 8.74 10.00
C GLU A 136 -14.55 7.54 9.37
N VAL A 137 -14.70 7.33 8.05
CA VAL A 137 -14.00 6.25 7.34
C VAL A 137 -12.49 6.43 7.44
N LYS A 138 -11.97 7.65 7.32
CA LYS A 138 -10.54 7.94 7.50
C LYS A 138 -10.10 7.68 8.93
N ALA A 139 -10.87 8.13 9.94
CA ALA A 139 -10.56 7.90 11.35
C ALA A 139 -10.51 6.39 11.69
N ILE A 140 -11.45 5.60 11.14
CA ILE A 140 -11.44 4.14 11.26
C ILE A 140 -10.18 3.57 10.59
N GLN A 141 -9.87 3.97 9.36
CA GLN A 141 -8.68 3.49 8.64
C GLN A 141 -7.38 3.80 9.39
N GLU A 142 -7.24 5.00 9.94
CA GLU A 142 -6.09 5.43 10.74
C GLU A 142 -5.98 4.62 12.03
N THR A 143 -7.10 4.40 12.72
CA THR A 143 -7.17 3.56 13.93
C THR A 143 -6.71 2.14 13.63
N TYR A 144 -7.25 1.50 12.59
CA TYR A 144 -6.84 0.16 12.20
C TYR A 144 -5.39 0.10 11.71
N LYS A 145 -4.90 1.14 11.02
CA LYS A 145 -3.49 1.24 10.64
C LYS A 145 -2.57 1.27 11.86
N ALA A 146 -2.95 2.02 12.91
CA ALA A 146 -2.22 2.04 14.17
C ALA A 146 -2.28 0.69 14.90
N LEU A 147 -3.46 0.06 14.98
CA LEU A 147 -3.63 -1.24 15.62
C LEU A 147 -2.88 -2.37 14.89
N MET A 148 -2.80 -2.32 13.55
CA MET A 148 -2.12 -3.32 12.73
C MET A 148 -0.61 -3.07 12.59
N ALA A 149 -0.10 -1.88 12.94
CA ALA A 149 1.32 -1.55 12.85
C ALA A 149 2.27 -2.58 13.50
N PRO A 150 2.05 -3.06 14.75
CA PRO A 150 2.93 -4.06 15.35
C PRO A 150 2.89 -5.41 14.64
N ILE A 151 1.76 -5.77 14.01
CA ILE A 151 1.63 -7.01 13.24
C ILE A 151 2.46 -6.91 11.96
N PHE A 152 2.40 -5.77 11.26
CA PHE A 152 3.22 -5.53 10.07
C PHE A 152 4.71 -5.50 10.40
N GLU A 153 5.10 -4.90 11.53
CA GLU A 153 6.48 -4.92 12.01
C GLU A 153 6.94 -6.34 12.32
N ALA A 154 6.13 -7.13 13.02
CA ALA A 154 6.43 -8.53 13.32
C ALA A 154 6.56 -9.38 12.03
N GLU A 155 5.67 -9.17 11.06
CA GLU A 155 5.72 -9.81 9.74
C GLU A 155 7.02 -9.45 9.00
N GLN A 156 7.37 -8.16 8.96
CA GLN A 156 8.59 -7.68 8.33
C GLN A 156 9.84 -8.28 8.97
N ILE A 157 9.97 -8.20 10.30
CA ILE A 157 11.12 -8.75 11.04
C ILE A 157 11.24 -10.27 10.81
N THR A 158 10.11 -10.99 10.83
CA THR A 158 10.11 -12.45 10.60
C THR A 158 10.49 -12.77 9.16
N GLY A 159 9.94 -12.05 8.18
CA GLY A 159 10.28 -12.17 6.78
C GLY A 159 11.77 -11.91 6.52
N ASP A 160 12.34 -10.87 7.10
CA ASP A 160 13.75 -10.52 6.95
C ASP A 160 14.67 -11.59 7.55
N LYS A 161 14.34 -12.12 8.73
CA LYS A 161 15.08 -13.24 9.35
C LYS A 161 15.02 -14.50 8.48
N MET A 162 13.84 -14.84 7.95
CA MET A 162 13.70 -15.97 7.04
C MET A 162 14.47 -15.76 5.73
N LYS A 163 14.50 -14.53 5.22
CA LYS A 163 15.24 -14.16 3.99
C LYS A 163 16.74 -14.31 4.22
N ALA A 164 17.26 -13.75 5.30
CA ALA A 164 18.67 -13.87 5.69
C ALA A 164 19.09 -15.34 5.86
N PHE A 165 18.29 -16.14 6.56
CA PHE A 165 18.57 -17.56 6.75
C PHE A 165 18.63 -18.32 5.42
N LYS A 166 17.68 -18.10 4.51
CA LYS A 166 17.66 -18.79 3.21
C LYS A 166 18.82 -18.34 2.30
N ILE A 167 19.18 -17.06 2.31
CA ILE A 167 20.36 -16.55 1.59
C ILE A 167 21.62 -17.22 2.12
N GLU A 168 21.78 -17.32 3.44
CA GLU A 168 22.94 -17.95 4.07
C GLU A 168 22.99 -19.47 3.80
N ALA A 169 21.86 -20.15 3.85
CA ALA A 169 21.76 -21.56 3.47
C ALA A 169 22.14 -21.80 2.01
N GLN A 170 21.71 -20.91 1.10
CA GLN A 170 22.12 -20.94 -0.31
C GLN A 170 23.60 -20.64 -0.51
N ARG A 171 24.18 -19.72 0.27
CA ARG A 171 25.62 -19.44 0.26
C ARG A 171 26.42 -20.68 0.64
N LYS A 172 26.08 -21.33 1.77
CA LYS A 172 26.74 -22.56 2.23
C LYS A 172 26.60 -23.72 1.24
N ALA A 173 25.42 -23.87 0.62
CA ALA A 173 25.20 -24.90 -0.39
C ALA A 173 26.09 -24.70 -1.62
N ARG A 174 26.24 -23.45 -2.11
CA ARG A 174 27.12 -23.11 -3.23
C ARG A 174 28.59 -23.34 -2.91
N GLU A 175 29.06 -22.89 -1.75
CA GLU A 175 30.45 -23.08 -1.33
C GLU A 175 30.82 -24.56 -1.25
N ALA A 176 29.94 -25.37 -0.69
CA ALA A 176 30.20 -26.79 -0.58
C ALA A 176 30.12 -27.51 -1.94
N GLU A 177 29.25 -27.07 -2.86
CA GLU A 177 29.23 -27.54 -4.25
C GLU A 177 30.52 -27.17 -4.99
N GLU A 178 31.05 -25.96 -4.79
CA GLU A 178 32.34 -25.54 -5.38
C GLU A 178 33.51 -26.36 -4.85
N VAL A 179 33.56 -26.65 -3.55
CA VAL A 179 34.57 -27.54 -2.95
C VAL A 179 34.47 -28.94 -3.54
N ASN A 180 33.27 -29.50 -3.66
CA ASN A 180 33.07 -30.81 -4.29
C ASN A 180 33.50 -30.80 -5.76
N ARG A 181 33.22 -29.73 -6.51
CA ARG A 181 33.65 -29.57 -7.91
C ARG A 181 35.17 -29.54 -8.01
N GLN A 182 35.85 -28.78 -7.16
CA GLN A 182 37.30 -28.70 -7.12
C GLN A 182 37.95 -30.03 -6.73
N ALA A 183 37.38 -30.75 -5.76
CA ALA A 183 37.86 -32.06 -5.35
C ALA A 183 37.79 -33.09 -6.50
N VAL A 184 36.68 -33.11 -7.23
CA VAL A 184 36.51 -33.97 -8.42
C VAL A 184 37.51 -33.59 -9.52
N GLU A 185 37.69 -32.30 -9.80
CA GLU A 185 38.64 -31.83 -10.83
C GLU A 185 40.08 -32.19 -10.47
N LEU A 186 40.48 -32.05 -9.20
CA LEU A 186 41.81 -32.43 -8.73
C LEU A 186 42.02 -33.95 -8.81
N ALA A 187 41.04 -34.75 -8.42
CA ALA A 187 41.09 -36.21 -8.55
C ALA A 187 41.22 -36.64 -10.01
N GLN A 188 40.49 -36.00 -10.93
CA GLN A 188 40.62 -36.25 -12.37
C GLN A 188 42.01 -35.90 -12.90
N LYS A 189 42.57 -34.74 -12.52
CA LYS A 189 43.93 -34.34 -12.93
C LYS A 189 45.00 -35.30 -12.40
N GLN A 190 44.86 -35.75 -11.15
CA GLN A 190 45.77 -36.73 -10.55
C GLN A 190 45.69 -38.10 -11.23
N ALA A 191 44.48 -38.56 -11.58
CA ALA A 191 44.30 -39.82 -12.30
C ALA A 191 44.98 -39.82 -13.68
N VAL A 192 44.89 -38.68 -14.40
CA VAL A 192 45.56 -38.49 -15.70
C VAL A 192 47.09 -38.49 -15.56
N LEU A 193 47.63 -37.82 -14.52
CA LEU A 193 49.08 -37.77 -14.29
C LEU A 193 49.67 -39.12 -13.88
N ASN A 194 48.96 -39.90 -13.06
CA ASN A 194 49.44 -41.17 -12.51
C ASN A 194 49.13 -42.40 -13.39
N GLN A 195 48.89 -42.20 -14.70
CA GLN A 195 48.66 -43.28 -15.67
C GLN A 195 47.55 -44.28 -15.29
N GLY A 196 46.56 -43.85 -14.50
CA GLY A 196 45.34 -44.62 -14.22
C GLY A 196 45.36 -45.54 -12.99
N GLU A 197 46.40 -45.55 -12.15
CA GLU A 197 46.48 -46.51 -11.01
C GLU A 197 46.09 -45.94 -9.62
N PHE A 198 45.55 -44.72 -9.53
CA PHE A 198 45.14 -44.15 -8.23
C PHE A 198 43.61 -44.13 -8.03
N PHE A 199 43.14 -44.95 -7.09
CA PHE A 199 41.83 -44.81 -6.45
C PHE A 199 41.98 -43.88 -5.24
N VAL A 200 41.82 -42.56 -5.44
CA VAL A 200 41.53 -41.67 -4.32
C VAL A 200 40.04 -41.84 -4.02
N ASP A 201 39.74 -42.35 -2.83
CA ASP A 201 38.36 -42.49 -2.35
C ASP A 201 37.80 -41.09 -2.05
N THR A 202 37.36 -40.40 -3.11
CA THR A 202 36.67 -39.11 -3.00
C THR A 202 35.26 -39.37 -2.52
N THR A 203 35.10 -39.57 -1.21
CA THR A 203 33.79 -39.57 -0.58
C THR A 203 33.22 -38.15 -0.71
N PRO A 204 32.16 -37.94 -1.53
CA PRO A 204 31.60 -36.61 -1.70
C PRO A 204 31.04 -36.14 -0.36
N VAL A 205 31.36 -34.91 0.02
CA VAL A 205 30.76 -34.31 1.23
C VAL A 205 29.26 -34.23 0.98
N ASN A 206 28.48 -34.98 1.76
CA ASN A 206 27.02 -34.95 1.68
C ASN A 206 26.52 -33.61 2.21
N ILE A 207 26.12 -32.73 1.29
CA ILE A 207 25.59 -31.42 1.63
C ILE A 207 24.07 -31.53 1.70
N PRO A 208 23.45 -31.19 2.84
CA PRO A 208 22.00 -31.11 2.89
C PRO A 208 21.52 -30.00 1.95
N SER A 209 20.91 -30.40 0.83
CA SER A 209 20.32 -29.48 -0.14
C SER A 209 19.20 -28.68 0.54
N ALA A 210 19.35 -27.36 0.58
CA ALA A 210 18.36 -26.49 1.21
C ALA A 210 17.00 -26.64 0.47
N PRO A 211 15.90 -26.95 1.18
CA PRO A 211 14.60 -27.13 0.53
C PRO A 211 14.14 -25.81 -0.11
N LYS A 212 13.84 -25.83 -1.41
CA LYS A 212 13.36 -24.65 -2.15
C LYS A 212 12.04 -24.11 -1.61
N LEU A 213 11.15 -25.00 -1.17
CA LEU A 213 9.86 -24.69 -0.56
C LEU A 213 9.74 -25.37 0.79
N THR A 214 9.28 -24.64 1.78
CA THR A 214 8.98 -25.17 3.12
C THR A 214 7.47 -25.26 3.25
N ARG A 215 6.95 -26.49 3.33
CA ARG A 215 5.52 -26.76 3.59
C ARG A 215 5.30 -26.98 5.07
N THR A 216 4.31 -26.30 5.63
CA THR A 216 3.81 -26.48 7.00
C THR A 216 2.34 -26.87 6.95
N ALA A 217 1.76 -27.25 8.10
CA ALA A 217 0.33 -27.53 8.18
C ALA A 217 -0.54 -26.31 7.83
N GLN A 218 -0.04 -25.10 8.09
CA GLN A 218 -0.76 -23.84 7.91
C GLN A 218 -0.56 -23.21 6.51
N GLY A 219 0.49 -23.59 5.77
CA GLY A 219 0.75 -23.00 4.46
C GLY A 219 2.06 -23.43 3.81
N THR A 220 2.40 -22.78 2.70
CA THR A 220 3.67 -22.96 2.00
C THR A 220 4.42 -21.64 1.95
N SER A 221 5.72 -21.66 2.26
CA SER A 221 6.62 -20.50 2.12
C SER A 221 7.74 -20.81 1.13
N GLY A 222 8.01 -19.85 0.24
CA GLY A 222 9.05 -19.96 -0.80
C GLY A 222 9.77 -18.63 -0.99
N LEU A 223 10.99 -18.69 -1.50
CA LEU A 223 11.64 -17.49 -2.05
C LEU A 223 11.23 -17.36 -3.52
N THR A 224 10.77 -16.17 -3.87
CA THR A 224 10.50 -15.79 -5.26
C THR A 224 11.47 -14.68 -5.64
N ALA A 225 11.98 -14.73 -6.87
CA ALA A 225 12.78 -13.66 -7.42
C ALA A 225 11.86 -12.50 -7.81
N GLN A 226 11.95 -11.38 -7.10
CA GLN A 226 11.27 -10.16 -7.49
C GLN A 226 12.25 -9.27 -8.25
N TRP A 227 12.11 -9.22 -9.56
CA TRP A 227 12.94 -8.39 -10.42
C TRP A 227 12.50 -6.94 -10.30
N LYS A 228 13.40 -6.10 -9.81
CA LYS A 228 13.23 -4.65 -9.71
C LYS A 228 14.19 -3.98 -10.68
N TYR A 229 13.90 -2.74 -11.02
CA TYR A 229 14.78 -1.93 -11.85
C TYR A 229 15.07 -0.59 -11.19
N ARG A 230 16.23 -0.02 -11.50
CA ARG A 230 16.57 1.36 -11.18
C ARG A 230 17.06 2.04 -12.46
N ILE A 231 16.58 3.26 -12.71
CA ILE A 231 17.07 4.10 -13.79
C ILE A 231 18.37 4.73 -13.31
N VAL A 232 19.47 4.40 -13.96
CA VAL A 232 20.81 4.94 -13.66
C VAL A 232 21.09 6.17 -14.51
N ASP A 233 20.61 6.16 -15.76
CA ASP A 233 20.88 7.22 -16.73
C ASP A 233 19.64 7.45 -17.61
N ILE A 234 19.10 8.67 -17.53
CA ILE A 234 17.86 9.05 -18.21
C ILE A 234 18.12 9.32 -19.71
N GLU A 235 19.32 9.79 -20.08
CA GLU A 235 19.63 10.16 -21.48
C GLU A 235 19.79 8.93 -22.37
N LYS A 236 20.20 7.82 -21.76
CA LYS A 236 20.32 6.52 -22.42
C LYS A 236 18.98 5.79 -22.55
N LEU A 237 17.94 6.27 -21.87
CA LEU A 237 16.61 5.69 -21.97
C LEU A 237 16.06 5.98 -23.38
N PRO A 238 15.66 4.97 -24.15
CA PRO A 238 15.06 5.19 -25.46
C PRO A 238 13.86 6.13 -25.35
N ARG A 239 13.71 7.04 -26.33
CA ARG A 239 12.66 8.08 -26.33
C ARG A 239 11.24 7.51 -26.27
N GLU A 240 11.07 6.25 -26.67
CA GLU A 240 9.82 5.48 -26.53
C GLU A 240 9.36 5.36 -25.07
N TYR A 241 10.27 5.52 -24.10
CA TYR A 241 10.02 5.40 -22.67
C TYR A 241 10.15 6.75 -21.92
N MET A 242 10.23 7.89 -22.63
CA MET A 242 10.41 9.24 -22.03
C MET A 242 9.18 9.79 -21.29
N ILE A 243 8.08 9.04 -21.25
CA ILE A 243 7.14 9.05 -20.13
C ILE A 243 7.30 7.65 -19.55
N PRO A 244 8.02 7.45 -18.44
CA PRO A 244 8.31 6.10 -17.95
C PRO A 244 7.01 5.37 -17.67
N ASP A 245 6.58 4.51 -18.59
CA ASP A 245 5.53 3.56 -18.30
C ASP A 245 6.16 2.51 -17.39
N ASP A 246 6.11 2.78 -16.09
CA ASP A 246 6.58 1.89 -15.04
C ASP A 246 5.96 0.49 -15.19
N ALA A 247 4.76 0.38 -15.77
CA ALA A 247 4.12 -0.91 -16.00
C ALA A 247 4.87 -1.72 -17.09
N MET A 248 5.27 -1.10 -18.20
CA MET A 248 6.06 -1.78 -19.24
C MET A 248 7.45 -2.19 -18.74
N LEU A 249 8.13 -1.34 -17.98
CA LEU A 249 9.44 -1.68 -17.42
C LEU A 249 9.35 -2.82 -16.39
N LYS A 250 8.31 -2.82 -15.53
CA LYS A 250 8.02 -3.96 -14.64
C LYS A 250 7.72 -5.24 -15.42
N SER A 251 6.98 -5.15 -16.52
CA SER A 251 6.66 -6.29 -17.37
C SER A 251 7.94 -6.89 -17.98
N ILE A 252 8.80 -6.07 -18.57
CA ILE A 252 10.08 -6.51 -19.15
C ILE A 252 11.00 -7.13 -18.09
N ALA A 253 11.13 -6.51 -16.91
CA ALA A 253 11.91 -7.05 -15.80
C ALA A 253 11.43 -8.46 -15.39
N THR A 254 10.10 -8.64 -15.40
CA THR A 254 9.46 -9.91 -15.03
C THR A 254 9.58 -10.97 -16.13
N THR A 255 9.50 -10.59 -17.40
CA THR A 255 9.52 -11.53 -18.54
C THR A 255 10.93 -11.89 -19.01
N HIS A 256 11.83 -10.91 -19.10
CA HIS A 256 13.14 -11.08 -19.72
C HIS A 256 14.29 -11.20 -18.71
N HIS A 257 14.10 -10.77 -17.46
CA HIS A 257 15.15 -10.79 -16.44
C HIS A 257 16.45 -10.14 -16.97
N ASP A 258 17.61 -10.75 -16.71
CA ASP A 258 18.92 -10.25 -17.18
C ASP A 258 19.20 -10.44 -18.69
N LYS A 259 18.24 -11.00 -19.46
CA LYS A 259 18.49 -11.36 -20.88
C LYS A 259 18.35 -10.16 -21.83
N LYS A 260 17.59 -9.13 -21.46
CA LYS A 260 17.36 -7.95 -22.31
C LYS A 260 17.94 -6.72 -21.61
N GLN A 261 19.14 -6.32 -22.02
CA GLN A 261 19.73 -5.07 -21.54
C GLN A 261 18.97 -3.88 -22.14
N VAL A 262 18.44 -3.02 -21.27
CA VAL A 262 17.85 -1.74 -21.64
C VAL A 262 18.86 -0.66 -21.26
N SER A 263 19.25 0.16 -22.22
CA SER A 263 20.23 1.22 -21.98
C SER A 263 19.69 2.17 -20.90
N GLY A 264 20.49 2.43 -19.86
CA GLY A 264 20.14 3.30 -18.73
C GLY A 264 19.35 2.64 -17.59
N VAL A 265 19.02 1.34 -17.69
CA VAL A 265 18.26 0.61 -16.67
C VAL A 265 19.06 -0.57 -16.13
N GLU A 266 19.22 -0.64 -14.82
CA GLU A 266 19.80 -1.81 -14.13
C GLU A 266 18.67 -2.68 -13.57
N PHE A 267 18.61 -3.93 -14.03
CA PHE A 267 17.73 -4.95 -13.45
C PHE A 267 18.46 -5.66 -12.31
N TYR A 268 17.81 -5.81 -11.17
CA TYR A 268 18.36 -6.54 -10.04
C TYR A 268 17.30 -7.45 -9.42
N ASN A 269 17.75 -8.61 -8.94
CA ASN A 269 16.91 -9.56 -8.24
C ASN A 269 16.88 -9.22 -6.75
N ASP A 270 15.71 -8.81 -6.26
CA ASP A 270 15.46 -8.67 -4.82
C ASP A 270 14.66 -9.89 -4.34
N PRO A 271 15.31 -10.91 -3.74
CA PRO A 271 14.59 -12.10 -3.30
C PRO A 271 13.53 -11.72 -2.25
N HIS A 272 12.29 -12.11 -2.50
CA HIS A 272 11.15 -11.83 -1.64
C HIS A 272 10.50 -13.15 -1.17
N ILE A 273 10.11 -13.20 0.10
CA ILE A 273 9.41 -14.37 0.65
C ILE A 273 7.93 -14.22 0.36
N THR A 274 7.38 -15.19 -0.38
CA THR A 274 5.95 -15.32 -0.56
C THR A 274 5.43 -16.42 0.35
N THR A 275 4.43 -16.09 1.15
CA THR A 275 3.62 -17.03 1.92
C THR A 275 2.30 -17.24 1.21
N ARG A 276 1.88 -18.50 1.11
CA ARG A 276 0.52 -18.86 0.65
C ARG A 276 -0.13 -19.67 1.76
N SER A 277 -1.17 -19.10 2.38
CA SER A 277 -2.06 -19.84 3.27
C SER A 277 -2.79 -20.92 2.48
N ARG A 278 -3.06 -22.05 3.13
CA ARG A 278 -3.78 -23.16 2.52
C ARG A 278 -5.27 -22.89 2.44
#